data_AF-A0A6U1AP15-F1
#
_entry.id   AF-A0A6U1AP15-F1
#
_cell.length_a   1.000
_cell.length_b   1.000
_cell.length_c   1.000
_cell.angle_alpha   90.00
_cell.angle_beta   90.00
_cell.angle_gamma   90.00
#
_symmetry.space_group_name_H-M   'P 1'
#
loop_
_entity.id
_entity.type
_entity.pdbx_description
1 polymer ?
#
loop_
_entity_poly.entity_id
_entity_poly.type
_entity_poly.pdbx_seq_one_letter_code
_entity_poly.pdbx_strand_id
1 'polypeptide(L)'
;MSQSIVVATSYATLGLESVAAVAQETSAAAILCNYEDALRLVGLHTTFPGLRAIIYIREDVQPVLKRPNGCPLELFSFQEVVFQGKKMAPCPPCPPTPRHVGLIMYTSGSTGKPEGVMIKQSALLAAVGGLEDYIREVAPRPTSPGQQEVYLAYLPAAHILEFCAELALLVHGGRLGFSDPKSITSAGARRRRPDGSLNAKPTGHGNYPPGGIQEFAPTILAGVPKIWDIMKKGAEQRVAQGSGAVQSIFAAAFAARNLAIKQGRNTPLLNLVFRSAYTLLGGRVKVAISGGGPLAPEVQSFIRVAFRLPIIQGYGLTETCCNGCIQRYWSTADSEVGPPLRSVEVQLRSTCDASGQPRVLDAGGQAYLPEDRVHLGARCTGRGEVCIRGPSVASGYYMMEEKTREDFDGQGWFHTGDIAVWTLRGTLKIVDRLKNLVKLRGGEYVALESMEATYSQSALVNTRAGGLMCIADGDTDRPVALVQIEGAELQRWAATSAGAAAGMSLDELCHLPSAEQYVLDALNSLGRGKLGKNERLAAVTLLPNSGPPIATGFDSSWTPENQYLTASNKLNRRAILEGLETIVRPLKLKAVR
;
A
#
# COMPACT_ATOMS: atom_id res chain seq x y z
N MET A 1 -15.34 -15.02 17.78
CA MET A 1 -16.18 -14.02 18.48
C MET A 1 -17.27 -14.75 19.26
N SER A 2 -17.57 -14.35 20.49
CA SER A 2 -18.58 -15.01 21.34
C SER A 2 -20.02 -14.58 21.06
N GLN A 3 -20.26 -13.53 20.26
CA GLN A 3 -21.57 -12.89 20.12
C GLN A 3 -22.05 -12.69 18.66
N SER A 4 -21.43 -13.35 17.69
CA SER A 4 -21.79 -13.25 16.25
C SER A 4 -22.00 -11.82 15.71
N ILE A 5 -21.28 -10.85 16.27
CA ILE A 5 -21.35 -9.45 15.84
C ILE A 5 -20.71 -9.33 14.47
N VAL A 6 -21.43 -8.69 13.54
CA VAL A 6 -20.88 -8.31 12.23
C VAL A 6 -20.08 -7.02 12.42
N VAL A 7 -18.82 -7.04 12.02
CA VAL A 7 -17.96 -5.85 12.06
C VAL A 7 -17.93 -5.22 10.68
N ALA A 8 -18.24 -3.93 10.58
CA ALA A 8 -18.00 -3.16 9.38
C ALA A 8 -16.77 -2.27 9.57
N THR A 9 -15.85 -2.28 8.60
CA THR A 9 -14.64 -1.42 8.66
C THR A 9 -14.71 -0.34 7.60
N SER A 10 -14.41 0.90 7.99
CA SER A 10 -14.24 2.02 7.08
C SER A 10 -12.91 2.72 7.34
N TYR A 11 -12.32 3.28 6.29
CA TYR A 11 -11.12 4.10 6.43
C TYR A 11 -11.53 5.52 6.82
N ALA A 12 -11.07 5.99 7.98
CA ALA A 12 -11.33 7.37 8.43
C ALA A 12 -10.78 8.42 7.44
N THR A 13 -9.74 8.08 6.69
CA THR A 13 -9.12 8.93 5.66
C THR A 13 -10.02 9.18 4.45
N LEU A 14 -11.10 8.41 4.26
CA LEU A 14 -12.09 8.67 3.20
C LEU A 14 -13.04 9.83 3.55
N GLY A 15 -12.86 10.46 4.71
CA GLY A 15 -13.70 11.54 5.19
C GLY A 15 -14.85 11.05 6.07
N LEU A 16 -15.32 11.95 6.94
CA LEU A 16 -16.38 11.63 7.90
C LEU A 16 -17.71 11.32 7.21
N GLU A 17 -17.98 11.92 6.06
CA GLU A 17 -19.17 11.64 5.25
C GLU A 17 -19.16 10.20 4.71
N SER A 18 -17.99 9.66 4.37
CA SER A 18 -17.86 8.25 3.96
C SER A 18 -18.09 7.31 5.13
N VAL A 19 -17.49 7.61 6.30
CA VAL A 19 -17.77 6.87 7.55
C VAL A 19 -19.25 6.94 7.88
N ALA A 20 -19.87 8.10 7.66
CA ALA A 20 -21.28 8.33 7.90
C ALA A 20 -22.17 7.45 7.01
N ALA A 21 -21.90 7.45 5.71
CA ALA A 21 -22.61 6.64 4.73
C ALA A 21 -22.48 5.15 5.04
N VAL A 22 -21.27 4.68 5.42
CA VAL A 22 -21.05 3.29 5.83
C VAL A 22 -21.87 2.93 7.08
N ALA A 23 -21.87 3.79 8.10
CA ALA A 23 -22.63 3.56 9.32
C ALA A 23 -24.14 3.50 9.05
N GLN A 24 -24.64 4.34 8.13
CA GLN A 24 -26.04 4.33 7.72
C GLN A 24 -26.38 3.08 6.90
N GLU A 25 -25.59 2.75 5.88
CA GLU A 25 -25.83 1.59 5.01
C GLU A 25 -25.84 0.29 5.80
N THR A 26 -24.91 0.13 6.75
CA THR A 26 -24.82 -1.05 7.62
C THR A 26 -25.78 -1.02 8.81
N SER A 27 -26.55 0.06 8.98
CA SER A 27 -27.39 0.29 10.16
C SER A 27 -26.64 0.07 11.48
N ALA A 28 -25.40 0.60 11.56
CA ALA A 28 -24.49 0.36 12.66
C ALA A 28 -25.06 0.90 13.99
N ALA A 29 -25.16 0.03 14.99
CA ALA A 29 -25.62 0.42 16.33
C ALA A 29 -24.57 1.18 17.14
N ALA A 30 -23.28 0.94 16.87
CA ALA A 30 -22.16 1.60 17.53
C ALA A 30 -20.97 1.76 16.59
N ILE A 31 -20.19 2.83 16.79
CA ILE A 31 -18.91 3.06 16.11
C ILE A 31 -17.78 2.98 17.12
N LEU A 32 -16.70 2.26 16.78
CA LEU A 32 -15.44 2.28 17.51
C LEU A 32 -14.40 3.08 16.71
N CYS A 33 -13.87 4.16 17.28
CA CYS A 33 -12.87 5.01 16.62
C CYS A 33 -11.85 5.59 17.59
N ASN A 34 -10.88 6.37 17.09
CA ASN A 34 -9.99 7.15 17.94
C ASN A 34 -10.70 8.40 18.48
N TYR A 35 -10.11 9.04 19.50
CA TYR A 35 -10.65 10.23 20.15
C TYR A 35 -10.92 11.41 19.18
N GLU A 36 -10.04 11.65 18.21
CA GLU A 36 -10.15 12.79 17.28
C GLU A 36 -11.32 12.60 16.30
N ASP A 37 -11.51 11.37 15.81
CA ASP A 37 -12.64 11.04 14.95
C ASP A 37 -13.95 11.07 15.75
N ALA A 38 -13.93 10.62 17.00
CA ALA A 38 -15.08 10.73 17.89
C ALA A 38 -15.52 12.18 18.11
N LEU A 39 -14.58 13.12 18.34
CA LEU A 39 -14.89 14.56 18.45
C LEU A 39 -15.67 15.07 17.22
N ARG A 40 -15.25 14.64 16.03
CA ARG A 40 -15.85 15.09 14.78
C ARG A 40 -17.18 14.40 14.49
N LEU A 41 -17.29 13.10 14.74
CA LEU A 41 -18.51 12.31 14.53
C LEU A 41 -19.64 12.73 15.47
N VAL A 42 -19.33 13.17 16.70
CA VAL A 42 -20.31 13.72 17.63
C VAL A 42 -21.03 14.94 17.03
N GLY A 43 -20.34 15.75 16.24
CA GLY A 43 -20.93 16.88 15.52
C GLY A 43 -21.93 16.47 14.44
N LEU A 44 -21.87 15.23 13.97
CA LEU A 44 -22.70 14.68 12.89
C LEU A 44 -23.85 13.80 13.41
N HIS A 45 -24.17 13.86 14.70
CA HIS A 45 -25.18 12.99 15.33
C HIS A 45 -26.58 13.07 14.69
N THR A 46 -26.93 14.19 14.05
CA THR A 46 -28.21 14.35 13.31
C THR A 46 -28.25 13.55 12.01
N THR A 47 -27.10 13.13 11.48
CA THR A 47 -26.97 12.37 10.23
C THR A 47 -27.19 10.86 10.45
N PHE A 48 -27.30 10.40 11.71
CA PHE A 48 -27.31 8.98 12.08
C PHE A 48 -28.55 8.55 12.89
N PRO A 49 -29.70 8.30 12.27
CA PRO A 49 -30.89 7.89 13.03
C PRO A 49 -30.74 6.51 13.71
N GLY A 50 -29.90 5.62 13.18
CA GLY A 50 -29.70 4.25 13.71
C GLY A 50 -28.55 4.09 14.71
N LEU A 51 -27.66 5.08 14.81
CA LEU A 51 -26.49 4.99 15.68
C LEU A 51 -26.89 5.28 17.13
N ARG A 52 -26.48 4.41 18.06
CA ARG A 52 -26.79 4.56 19.49
C ARG A 52 -25.59 5.02 20.30
N ALA A 53 -24.39 4.56 19.94
CA ALA A 53 -23.20 4.84 20.73
C ALA A 53 -21.95 5.12 19.87
N ILE A 54 -21.09 6.00 20.37
CA ILE A 54 -19.70 6.15 19.92
C ILE A 54 -18.79 5.67 21.04
N ILE A 55 -18.00 4.65 20.75
CA ILE A 55 -16.96 4.13 21.61
C ILE A 55 -15.63 4.66 21.09
N TYR A 56 -14.86 5.34 21.95
CA TYR A 56 -13.61 5.97 21.51
C TYR A 56 -12.40 5.49 22.29
N ILE A 57 -11.31 5.25 21.57
CA ILE A 57 -10.00 4.96 22.12
C ILE A 57 -9.28 6.29 22.32
N ARG A 58 -8.86 6.56 23.55
CA ARG A 58 -8.17 7.78 23.95
C ARG A 58 -6.84 7.47 24.63
N GLU A 59 -5.91 8.40 24.53
CA GLU A 59 -4.74 8.45 25.39
C GLU A 59 -5.14 8.98 26.77
N ASP A 60 -4.37 8.65 27.81
CA ASP A 60 -4.67 9.09 29.18
C ASP A 60 -4.67 10.63 29.32
N VAL A 61 -3.88 11.32 28.49
CA VAL A 61 -3.76 12.79 28.47
C VAL A 61 -4.97 13.52 27.88
N GLN A 62 -5.79 12.85 27.06
CA GLN A 62 -6.96 13.47 26.45
C GLN A 62 -8.11 13.58 27.48
N PRO A 63 -9.00 14.58 27.44
CA PRO A 63 -10.13 14.63 28.38
C PRO A 63 -11.23 13.62 28.00
N VAL A 64 -12.19 13.39 28.90
CA VAL A 64 -13.38 12.57 28.56
C VAL A 64 -14.27 13.40 27.65
N LEU A 65 -14.76 12.81 26.56
CA LEU A 65 -15.67 13.51 25.66
C LEU A 65 -16.97 13.85 26.38
N LYS A 66 -17.32 15.15 26.37
CA LYS A 66 -18.60 15.62 26.87
C LYS A 66 -19.65 15.44 25.80
N ARG A 67 -20.76 14.81 26.16
CA ARG A 67 -21.94 14.69 25.30
C ARG A 67 -22.56 16.09 25.08
N PRO A 68 -22.71 16.56 23.83
CA PRO A 68 -23.38 17.83 23.57
C PRO A 68 -24.85 17.79 24.01
N ASN A 69 -25.37 18.94 24.43
CA ASN A 69 -26.79 19.08 24.76
C ASN A 69 -27.67 18.71 23.55
N GLY A 70 -28.65 17.83 23.77
CA GLY A 70 -29.56 17.37 22.71
C GLY A 70 -29.00 16.26 21.80
N CYS A 71 -27.73 15.87 21.94
CA CYS A 71 -27.18 14.74 21.18
C CYS A 71 -27.80 13.43 21.70
N PRO A 72 -28.42 12.58 20.87
CA PRO A 72 -29.04 11.32 21.31
C PRO A 72 -28.02 10.19 21.55
N LEU A 73 -26.78 10.34 21.07
CA LEU A 73 -25.74 9.32 21.14
C LEU A 73 -25.14 9.17 22.54
N GLU A 74 -24.91 7.93 22.97
CA GLU A 74 -24.08 7.62 24.12
C GLU A 74 -22.60 7.68 23.74
N LEU A 75 -21.76 8.25 24.62
CA LEU A 75 -20.32 8.37 24.40
C LEU A 75 -19.59 7.60 25.49
N PHE A 76 -18.86 6.56 25.10
CA PHE A 76 -18.09 5.74 26.04
C PHE A 76 -16.62 5.75 25.66
N SER A 77 -15.74 5.95 26.63
CA SER A 77 -14.34 5.59 26.40
C SER A 77 -14.22 4.06 26.33
N PHE A 78 -13.28 3.53 25.53
CA PHE A 78 -13.08 2.08 25.45
C PHE A 78 -12.77 1.45 26.82
N GLN A 79 -11.99 2.15 27.65
CA GLN A 79 -11.68 1.73 29.03
C GLN A 79 -12.94 1.62 29.89
N GLU A 80 -13.88 2.56 29.75
CA GLU A 80 -15.16 2.52 30.44
C GLU A 80 -16.01 1.32 30.02
N VAL A 81 -16.11 1.04 28.71
CA VAL A 81 -16.81 -0.16 28.22
C VAL A 81 -16.22 -1.43 28.83
N VAL A 82 -14.89 -1.55 28.87
CA VAL A 82 -14.21 -2.71 29.48
C VAL A 82 -14.49 -2.79 30.99
N PHE A 83 -14.42 -1.66 31.69
CA PHE A 83 -14.67 -1.60 33.13
C PHE A 83 -16.11 -1.96 33.49
N GLN A 84 -17.08 -1.41 32.77
CA GLN A 84 -18.49 -1.75 32.95
C GLN A 84 -18.74 -3.23 32.61
N GLY A 85 -18.19 -3.73 31.51
CA GLY A 85 -18.31 -5.13 31.10
C GLY A 85 -17.82 -6.13 32.15
N LYS A 86 -16.78 -5.80 32.92
CA LYS A 86 -16.28 -6.64 34.05
C LYS A 86 -17.27 -6.74 35.21
N LYS A 87 -18.20 -5.79 35.36
CA LYS A 87 -19.20 -5.76 36.43
C LYS A 87 -20.53 -6.37 36.02
N MET A 88 -20.75 -6.53 34.72
CA MET A 88 -22.00 -7.10 34.20
C MET A 88 -21.99 -8.62 34.31
N ALA A 89 -23.19 -9.21 34.48
CA ALA A 89 -23.35 -10.64 34.36
C ALA A 89 -22.93 -11.10 32.96
N PRO A 90 -22.20 -12.23 32.82
CA PRO A 90 -21.82 -12.74 31.51
C PRO A 90 -23.04 -12.99 30.63
N CYS A 91 -23.03 -12.44 29.41
CA CYS A 91 -24.03 -12.76 28.40
C CYS A 91 -23.76 -14.17 27.83
N PRO A 92 -24.78 -15.04 27.68
CA PRO A 92 -24.62 -16.32 27.00
C PRO A 92 -23.99 -16.15 25.61
N PRO A 93 -23.06 -17.02 25.19
CA PRO A 93 -22.45 -16.91 23.87
C PRO A 93 -23.47 -17.20 22.77
N CYS A 94 -23.45 -16.39 21.73
CA CYS A 94 -24.11 -16.63 20.45
C CYS A 94 -23.01 -16.92 19.40
N PRO A 95 -22.56 -18.19 19.25
CA PRO A 95 -21.45 -18.53 18.38
C PRO A 95 -21.86 -18.46 16.90
N PRO A 96 -20.97 -17.98 16.00
CA PRO A 96 -21.31 -17.90 14.60
C PRO A 96 -21.19 -19.28 13.92
N THR A 97 -22.04 -19.52 12.93
CA THR A 97 -21.86 -20.64 11.98
C THR A 97 -20.88 -20.24 10.85
N PRO A 98 -20.29 -21.21 10.13
CA PRO A 98 -19.35 -20.93 9.04
C PRO A 98 -19.90 -19.98 7.95
N ARG A 99 -21.22 -19.98 7.73
CA ARG A 99 -21.88 -19.16 6.69
C ARG A 99 -22.16 -17.72 7.11
N HIS A 100 -22.08 -17.41 8.41
CA HIS A 100 -22.32 -16.05 8.89
C HIS A 100 -21.26 -15.09 8.34
N VAL A 101 -21.70 -13.92 7.88
CA VAL A 101 -20.82 -12.79 7.60
C VAL A 101 -20.23 -12.32 8.92
N GLY A 102 -18.91 -12.33 9.05
CA GLY A 102 -18.22 -11.82 10.23
C GLY A 102 -17.73 -10.39 10.03
N LEU A 103 -17.49 -10.01 8.77
CA LEU A 103 -16.81 -8.78 8.42
C LEU A 103 -17.39 -8.23 7.11
N ILE A 104 -17.73 -6.93 7.10
CA ILE A 104 -18.03 -6.15 5.90
C ILE A 104 -16.88 -5.15 5.76
N MET A 105 -15.96 -5.42 4.83
CA MET A 105 -14.76 -4.60 4.67
C MET A 105 -14.93 -3.65 3.49
N TYR A 106 -15.06 -2.35 3.77
CA TYR A 106 -15.21 -1.34 2.72
C TYR A 106 -13.89 -1.06 2.00
N THR A 107 -13.94 -1.08 0.68
CA THR A 107 -12.84 -0.70 -0.21
C THR A 107 -13.15 0.61 -0.93
N SER A 108 -12.13 1.31 -1.41
CA SER A 108 -12.32 2.44 -2.34
C SER A 108 -12.79 1.86 -3.68
N GLY A 109 -14.10 1.82 -3.90
CA GLY A 109 -14.69 1.23 -5.10
C GLY A 109 -14.23 1.89 -6.39
N SER A 110 -14.35 1.17 -7.50
CA SER A 110 -13.91 1.67 -8.81
C SER A 110 -14.71 2.86 -9.35
N THR A 111 -15.91 3.08 -8.79
CA THR A 111 -16.82 4.19 -9.13
C THR A 111 -16.68 5.38 -8.17
N GLY A 112 -15.79 5.30 -7.18
CA GLY A 112 -15.58 6.31 -6.13
C GLY A 112 -16.49 6.16 -4.90
N LYS A 113 -17.59 5.40 -4.98
CA LYS A 113 -18.36 5.01 -3.80
C LYS A 113 -17.67 3.83 -3.09
N PRO A 114 -17.57 3.81 -1.76
CA PRO A 114 -17.05 2.66 -1.03
C PRO A 114 -17.86 1.39 -1.31
N GLU A 115 -17.19 0.26 -1.50
CA GLU A 115 -17.83 -1.04 -1.79
C GLU A 115 -17.62 -1.97 -0.58
N GLY A 116 -18.71 -2.41 0.06
CA GLY A 116 -18.65 -3.23 1.29
C GLY A 116 -18.49 -4.71 0.99
N VAL A 117 -17.29 -5.27 1.05
CA VAL A 117 -17.03 -6.69 0.75
C VAL A 117 -17.49 -7.58 1.91
N MET A 118 -18.41 -8.51 1.66
CA MET A 118 -18.95 -9.42 2.66
C MET A 118 -18.07 -10.66 2.84
N ILE A 119 -17.41 -10.76 3.99
CA ILE A 119 -16.49 -11.85 4.33
C ILE A 119 -17.11 -12.75 5.41
N LYS A 120 -17.29 -14.03 5.06
CA LYS A 120 -17.82 -15.07 5.95
C LYS A 120 -16.76 -15.54 6.95
N GLN A 121 -17.22 -16.07 8.08
CA GLN A 121 -16.35 -16.73 9.07
C GLN A 121 -15.53 -17.86 8.43
N SER A 122 -16.16 -18.69 7.59
CA SER A 122 -15.45 -19.75 6.86
C SER A 122 -14.37 -19.21 5.93
N ALA A 123 -14.61 -18.05 5.30
CA ALA A 123 -13.67 -17.45 4.38
C ALA A 123 -12.42 -16.93 5.09
N LEU A 124 -12.59 -16.29 6.26
CA LEU A 124 -11.48 -15.90 7.13
C LEU A 124 -10.64 -17.09 7.58
N LEU A 125 -11.30 -18.16 8.03
CA LEU A 125 -10.60 -19.37 8.47
C LEU A 125 -9.86 -20.06 7.31
N ALA A 126 -10.48 -20.13 6.13
CA ALA A 126 -9.84 -20.65 4.93
C ALA A 126 -8.67 -19.79 4.48
N ALA A 127 -8.78 -18.46 4.59
CA ALA A 127 -7.70 -17.52 4.28
C ALA A 127 -6.48 -17.72 5.18
N VAL A 128 -6.69 -17.84 6.49
CA VAL A 128 -5.61 -18.11 7.46
C VAL A 128 -5.04 -19.52 7.24
N GLY A 129 -5.90 -20.52 7.03
CA GLY A 129 -5.47 -21.89 6.74
C GLY A 129 -4.70 -22.02 5.44
N GLY A 130 -5.02 -21.23 4.41
CA GLY A 130 -4.28 -21.16 3.15
C GLY A 130 -2.85 -20.68 3.34
N LEU A 131 -2.62 -19.79 4.31
CA LEU A 131 -1.31 -19.23 4.67
C LEU A 131 -0.50 -20.11 5.63
N GLU A 132 -1.09 -21.15 6.24
CA GLU A 132 -0.48 -21.96 7.31
C GLU A 132 0.94 -22.42 6.99
N ASP A 133 1.15 -22.98 5.79
CA ASP A 133 2.46 -23.45 5.36
C ASP A 133 3.51 -22.35 5.28
N TYR A 134 3.11 -21.19 4.78
CA TYR A 134 4.00 -20.02 4.67
C TYR A 134 4.32 -19.46 6.05
N ILE A 135 3.33 -19.40 6.94
CA ILE A 135 3.53 -18.94 8.31
C ILE A 135 4.46 -19.90 9.05
N ARG A 136 4.28 -21.23 8.94
CA ARG A 136 5.17 -22.19 9.59
C ARG A 136 6.63 -22.09 9.14
N GLU A 137 6.85 -21.76 7.88
CA GLU A 137 8.20 -21.54 7.32
C GLU A 137 8.87 -20.30 7.92
N VAL A 138 8.11 -19.21 8.13
CA VAL A 138 8.67 -17.92 8.55
C VAL A 138 8.46 -17.61 10.03
N ALA A 139 7.54 -18.28 10.70
CA ALA A 139 7.07 -18.00 12.05
C ALA A 139 6.62 -19.31 12.74
N PRO A 140 7.56 -20.23 13.01
CA PRO A 140 7.24 -21.49 13.66
C PRO A 140 6.63 -21.24 15.05
N ARG A 141 5.74 -22.14 15.49
CA ARG A 141 5.10 -22.02 16.81
C ARG A 141 6.16 -22.03 17.92
N PRO A 142 6.05 -21.14 18.92
CA PRO A 142 7.02 -21.08 20.01
C PRO A 142 6.98 -22.37 20.82
N THR A 143 8.16 -22.93 21.13
CA THR A 143 8.28 -24.12 21.99
C THR A 143 8.51 -23.76 23.47
N SER A 144 8.86 -22.50 23.73
CA SER A 144 9.06 -21.94 25.07
C SER A 144 8.72 -20.44 25.11
N PRO A 145 8.39 -19.89 26.29
CA PRO A 145 8.22 -18.44 26.46
C PRO A 145 9.47 -17.66 26.02
N GLY A 146 9.29 -16.59 25.25
CA GLY A 146 10.40 -15.76 24.74
C GLY A 146 10.83 -16.07 23.31
N GLN A 147 10.38 -17.20 22.73
CA GLN A 147 10.59 -17.54 21.32
C GLN A 147 9.47 -17.02 20.40
N GLN A 148 8.54 -16.21 20.90
CA GLN A 148 7.45 -15.68 20.08
C GLN A 148 8.00 -14.75 19.00
N GLU A 149 7.48 -14.93 17.79
CA GLU A 149 7.65 -13.94 16.72
C GLU A 149 6.96 -12.64 17.07
N VAL A 150 7.54 -11.52 16.62
CA VAL A 150 6.99 -10.19 16.85
C VAL A 150 6.69 -9.56 15.49
N TYR A 151 5.42 -9.27 15.25
CA TYR A 151 4.95 -8.54 14.08
C TYR A 151 4.66 -7.10 14.46
N LEU A 152 5.21 -6.16 13.68
CA LEU A 152 4.87 -4.75 13.85
C LEU A 152 3.62 -4.45 13.01
N ALA A 153 2.49 -4.29 13.69
CA ALA A 153 1.23 -3.88 13.09
C ALA A 153 1.18 -2.37 12.96
N TYR A 154 1.06 -1.85 11.75
CA TYR A 154 1.02 -0.41 11.48
C TYR A 154 0.19 -0.03 10.27
N LEU A 155 -0.22 -0.98 9.43
CA LEU A 155 -1.22 -0.68 8.42
C LEU A 155 -2.59 -0.61 9.11
N PRO A 156 -3.58 0.10 8.52
CA PRO A 156 -4.91 0.14 9.12
C PRO A 156 -5.54 -1.26 9.18
N ALA A 157 -6.14 -1.63 10.31
CA ALA A 157 -6.88 -2.90 10.45
C ALA A 157 -8.10 -3.00 9.50
N ALA A 158 -8.55 -1.88 8.94
CA ALA A 158 -9.54 -1.83 7.85
C ALA A 158 -8.99 -2.34 6.51
N HIS A 159 -7.69 -2.63 6.40
CA HIS A 159 -7.06 -3.19 5.23
C HIS A 159 -6.86 -4.70 5.38
N ILE A 160 -7.35 -5.48 4.42
CA ILE A 160 -7.38 -6.95 4.50
C ILE A 160 -6.01 -7.60 4.72
N LEU A 161 -4.93 -7.02 4.15
CA LEU A 161 -3.57 -7.50 4.35
C LEU A 161 -3.17 -7.48 5.84
N GLU A 162 -3.43 -6.37 6.52
CA GLU A 162 -3.10 -6.23 7.93
C GLU A 162 -3.95 -7.17 8.77
N PHE A 163 -5.25 -7.18 8.51
CA PHE A 163 -6.20 -8.02 9.23
C PHE A 163 -5.83 -9.50 9.15
N CYS A 164 -5.52 -9.99 7.95
CA CYS A 164 -5.10 -11.38 7.76
C CYS A 164 -3.72 -11.66 8.34
N ALA A 165 -2.76 -10.71 8.28
CA ALA A 165 -1.44 -10.86 8.87
C ALA A 165 -1.51 -10.95 10.42
N GLU A 166 -2.29 -10.07 11.06
CA GLU A 166 -2.53 -10.14 12.51
C GLU A 166 -3.15 -11.47 12.92
N LEU A 167 -4.22 -11.90 12.23
CA LEU A 167 -4.88 -13.18 12.53
C LEU A 167 -3.94 -14.38 12.33
N ALA A 168 -3.21 -14.41 11.22
CA ALA A 168 -2.22 -15.44 10.91
C ALA A 168 -1.18 -15.61 12.02
N LEU A 169 -0.65 -14.49 12.53
CA LEU A 169 0.36 -14.48 13.58
C LEU A 169 -0.23 -14.82 14.95
N LEU A 170 -1.42 -14.33 15.28
CA LEU A 170 -2.11 -14.65 16.53
C LEU A 170 -2.39 -16.15 16.66
N VAL A 171 -2.82 -16.81 15.58
CA VAL A 171 -3.05 -18.27 15.55
C VAL A 171 -1.77 -19.08 15.81
N HIS A 172 -0.59 -18.50 15.54
CA HIS A 172 0.71 -19.12 15.78
C HIS A 172 1.36 -18.73 17.11
N GLY A 173 0.65 -17.96 17.95
CA GLY A 173 1.19 -17.48 19.23
C GLY A 173 2.22 -16.35 19.09
N GLY A 174 2.18 -15.62 17.97
CA GLY A 174 2.97 -14.41 17.75
C GLY A 174 2.50 -13.25 18.63
N ARG A 175 3.37 -12.24 18.77
CA ARG A 175 3.09 -10.98 19.46
C ARG A 175 2.92 -9.87 18.44
N LEU A 176 1.95 -8.99 18.67
CA LEU A 176 1.71 -7.80 17.84
C LEU A 176 2.22 -6.56 18.58
N GLY A 177 3.01 -5.73 17.91
CA GLY A 177 3.37 -4.39 18.36
C GLY A 177 2.68 -3.37 17.47
N PHE A 178 1.84 -2.50 18.03
CA PHE A 178 1.09 -1.51 17.25
C PHE A 178 1.87 -0.20 17.12
N SER A 179 1.95 0.35 15.91
CA SER A 179 2.64 1.61 15.59
C SER A 179 1.88 2.38 14.51
N ASP A 180 2.08 3.70 14.43
CA ASP A 180 1.57 4.50 13.30
C ASP A 180 2.58 4.47 12.12
N PRO A 181 2.13 4.47 10.84
CA PRO A 181 3.01 4.51 9.67
C PRO A 181 4.07 5.62 9.70
N LYS A 182 3.72 6.79 10.24
CA LYS A 182 4.61 7.95 10.39
C LYS A 182 5.63 7.73 11.50
N SER A 183 5.39 6.83 12.45
CA SER A 183 6.23 6.56 13.62
C SER A 183 6.98 5.21 13.59
N ILE A 184 6.91 4.46 12.47
CA ILE A 184 7.61 3.17 12.31
C ILE A 184 9.10 3.31 12.64
N THR A 185 9.73 4.41 12.22
CA THR A 185 11.13 4.71 12.48
C THR A 185 11.29 5.86 13.47
N SER A 186 12.40 5.87 14.20
CA SER A 186 12.73 6.95 15.15
C SER A 186 12.76 8.34 14.50
N ALA A 187 13.05 8.45 13.20
CA ALA A 187 13.02 9.73 12.48
C ALA A 187 11.61 10.35 12.41
N GLY A 188 10.57 9.51 12.42
CA GLY A 188 9.18 9.90 12.32
C GLY A 188 8.41 9.85 13.65
N ALA A 189 8.96 9.21 14.68
CA ALA A 189 8.38 9.20 16.03
C ALA A 189 8.26 10.63 16.60
N ARG A 190 7.07 10.95 17.13
CA ARG A 190 6.75 12.23 17.79
C ARG A 190 6.00 11.93 19.08
N ARG A 191 6.15 12.79 20.08
CA ARG A 191 5.41 12.70 21.36
C ARG A 191 4.35 13.81 21.40
N ARG A 192 3.13 13.47 21.80
CA ARG A 192 2.06 14.43 22.10
C ARG A 192 2.26 15.02 23.50
N ARG A 193 2.16 16.34 23.61
CA ARG A 193 2.22 17.09 24.87
C ARG A 193 0.84 17.14 25.54
N PRO A 194 0.78 17.43 26.86
CA PRO A 194 -0.48 17.62 27.57
C PRO A 194 -1.37 18.74 26.98
N ASP A 195 -0.77 19.72 26.30
CA ASP A 195 -1.48 20.79 25.59
C ASP A 195 -2.03 20.37 24.21
N GLY A 196 -1.87 19.09 23.83
CA GLY A 196 -2.33 18.52 22.57
C GLY A 196 -1.35 18.67 21.40
N SER A 197 -0.30 19.48 21.52
CA SER A 197 0.70 19.70 20.45
C SER A 197 1.67 18.52 20.29
N LEU A 198 2.22 18.34 19.09
CA LEU A 198 3.26 17.34 18.82
C LEU A 198 4.65 17.99 18.97
N ASN A 199 5.58 17.30 19.65
CA ASN A 199 6.97 17.74 19.73
C ASN A 199 7.59 17.92 18.32
N ALA A 200 8.53 18.87 18.18
CA ALA A 200 9.28 19.08 16.94
C ALA A 200 10.20 17.89 16.61
N LYS A 201 10.76 17.88 15.38
CA LYS A 201 11.62 16.81 14.83
C LYS A 201 12.70 16.36 15.84
N PRO A 202 13.10 15.07 15.83
CA PRO A 202 14.17 14.56 16.68
C PRO A 202 15.50 15.21 16.29
N THR A 203 15.87 16.28 16.99
CA THR A 203 17.24 16.80 17.03
C THR A 203 17.96 16.06 18.14
N GLY A 204 19.12 15.47 17.84
CA GLY A 204 19.77 14.44 18.63
C GLY A 204 19.85 14.64 20.15
N HIS A 205 19.96 13.50 20.82
CA HIS A 205 20.23 13.29 22.25
C HIS A 205 19.20 13.84 23.25
N GLY A 206 18.32 12.94 23.70
CA GLY A 206 17.57 13.04 24.97
C GLY A 206 16.05 13.15 24.81
N ASN A 207 15.31 12.15 25.31
CA ASN A 207 13.87 12.17 25.60
C ASN A 207 12.85 12.10 24.44
N TYR A 208 13.17 11.46 23.30
CA TYR A 208 12.16 11.10 22.30
C TYR A 208 11.79 9.62 22.38
N PRO A 209 10.51 9.24 22.17
CA PRO A 209 10.13 7.84 22.11
C PRO A 209 10.82 7.16 20.92
N PRO A 210 11.34 5.94 21.10
CA PRO A 210 11.84 5.15 19.97
C PRO A 210 10.71 4.92 18.95
N GLY A 211 11.06 4.84 17.67
CA GLY A 211 10.10 4.41 16.64
C GLY A 211 9.67 2.96 16.85
N GLY A 212 8.54 2.56 16.26
CA GLY A 212 7.96 1.21 16.46
C GLY A 212 8.95 0.07 16.21
N ILE A 213 9.82 0.19 15.20
CA ILE A 213 10.88 -0.81 14.93
C ILE A 213 11.88 -0.90 16.09
N GLN A 214 12.26 0.24 16.69
CA GLN A 214 13.23 0.28 17.78
C GLN A 214 12.62 -0.19 19.11
N GLU A 215 11.35 0.13 19.35
CA GLU A 215 10.62 -0.26 20.57
C GLU A 215 10.32 -1.76 20.58
N PHE A 216 9.67 -2.26 19.52
CA PHE A 216 9.15 -3.62 19.50
C PHE A 216 10.16 -4.65 18.97
N ALA A 217 11.26 -4.19 18.34
CA ALA A 217 12.30 -5.03 17.73
C ALA A 217 11.70 -6.23 16.95
N PRO A 218 10.87 -5.96 15.92
CA PRO A 218 10.07 -6.97 15.24
C PRO A 218 10.93 -8.01 14.53
N THR A 219 10.40 -9.21 14.37
CA THR A 219 11.00 -10.28 13.56
C THR A 219 10.37 -10.34 12.17
N ILE A 220 9.14 -9.87 12.01
CA ILE A 220 8.40 -9.87 10.74
C ILE A 220 7.86 -8.46 10.49
N LEU A 221 8.02 -7.98 9.26
CA LEU A 221 7.47 -6.71 8.79
C LEU A 221 6.70 -6.93 7.50
N ALA A 222 5.43 -6.54 7.47
CA ALA A 222 4.65 -6.44 6.24
C ALA A 222 4.40 -4.99 5.89
N GLY A 223 4.47 -4.64 4.61
CA GLY A 223 4.29 -3.27 4.15
C GLY A 223 3.88 -3.20 2.70
N VAL A 224 3.28 -2.07 2.32
CA VAL A 224 3.04 -1.73 0.92
C VAL A 224 4.34 -1.29 0.23
N PRO A 225 4.46 -1.35 -1.11
CA PRO A 225 5.66 -0.94 -1.87
C PRO A 225 6.25 0.39 -1.42
N LYS A 226 5.38 1.36 -1.14
CA LYS A 226 5.76 2.70 -0.67
C LYS A 226 6.62 2.70 0.58
N ILE A 227 6.35 1.80 1.53
CA ILE A 227 7.13 1.70 2.76
C ILE A 227 8.54 1.18 2.45
N TRP A 228 8.65 0.20 1.56
CA TRP A 228 9.93 -0.35 1.12
C TRP A 228 10.77 0.68 0.35
N ASP A 229 10.14 1.53 -0.47
CA ASP A 229 10.80 2.67 -1.11
C ASP A 229 11.37 3.66 -0.09
N ILE A 230 10.59 4.02 0.94
CA ILE A 230 11.02 4.93 2.01
C ILE A 230 12.21 4.35 2.77
N MET A 231 12.17 3.04 3.09
CA MET A 231 13.27 2.37 3.77
C MET A 231 14.53 2.30 2.90
N LYS A 232 14.40 1.96 1.61
CA LYS A 232 15.51 1.96 0.65
C LYS A 232 16.15 3.35 0.56
N LYS A 233 15.37 4.40 0.30
CA LYS A 233 15.90 5.78 0.22
C LYS A 233 16.56 6.22 1.52
N GLY A 234 15.99 5.85 2.67
CA GLY A 234 16.60 6.13 3.98
C GLY A 234 17.96 5.45 4.17
N ALA A 235 18.13 4.22 3.68
CA ALA A 235 19.41 3.52 3.70
C ALA A 235 20.42 4.11 2.71
N GLU A 236 19.98 4.44 1.49
CA GLU A 236 20.82 5.10 0.47
C GLU A 236 21.35 6.45 0.95
N GLN A 237 20.48 7.28 1.57
CA GLN A 237 20.87 8.55 2.17
C GLN A 237 21.94 8.36 3.26
N ARG A 238 21.82 7.30 4.08
CA ARG A 238 22.81 7.01 5.11
C ARG A 238 24.17 6.59 4.53
N VAL A 239 24.17 5.86 3.41
CA VAL A 239 25.40 5.50 2.69
C VAL A 239 26.02 6.73 2.03
N ALA A 240 25.20 7.62 1.45
CA ALA A 240 25.65 8.85 0.82
C ALA A 240 26.32 9.85 1.78
N GLN A 241 26.00 9.78 3.08
CA GLN A 241 26.68 10.55 4.13
C GLN A 241 28.11 10.02 4.44
N GLY A 242 28.46 8.81 3.98
CA GLY A 242 29.79 8.25 4.12
C GLY A 242 30.78 8.78 3.10
N SER A 243 32.08 8.52 3.30
CA SER A 243 33.13 8.89 2.35
C SER A 243 32.98 8.16 1.00
N GLY A 244 33.56 8.72 -0.06
CA GLY A 244 33.51 8.10 -1.40
C GLY A 244 34.00 6.64 -1.42
N ALA A 245 35.02 6.31 -0.61
CA ALA A 245 35.50 4.94 -0.45
C ALA A 245 34.43 4.01 0.16
N VAL A 246 33.68 4.47 1.18
CA VAL A 246 32.57 3.72 1.77
C VAL A 246 31.46 3.48 0.74
N GLN A 247 31.15 4.48 -0.07
CA GLN A 247 30.15 4.37 -1.14
C GLN A 247 30.59 3.36 -2.21
N SER A 248 31.85 3.39 -2.64
CA SER A 248 32.40 2.42 -3.60
C SER A 248 32.41 1.00 -3.05
N ILE A 249 32.81 0.79 -1.79
CA ILE A 249 32.77 -0.52 -1.13
C ILE A 249 31.34 -1.03 -1.06
N PHE A 250 30.38 -0.18 -0.69
CA PHE A 250 28.96 -0.54 -0.64
C PHE A 250 28.45 -0.97 -2.01
N ALA A 251 28.74 -0.20 -3.07
CA ALA A 251 28.31 -0.50 -4.44
C ALA A 251 28.91 -1.82 -4.95
N ALA A 252 30.22 -2.04 -4.75
CA ALA A 252 30.89 -3.28 -5.15
C ALA A 252 30.34 -4.50 -4.39
N ALA A 253 30.18 -4.38 -3.07
CA ALA A 253 29.58 -5.43 -2.24
C ALA A 253 28.14 -5.72 -2.64
N PHE A 254 27.37 -4.69 -3.01
CA PHE A 254 25.99 -4.82 -3.46
C PHE A 254 25.92 -5.63 -4.75
N ALA A 255 26.72 -5.26 -5.76
CA ALA A 255 26.78 -5.97 -7.03
C ALA A 255 27.18 -7.44 -6.84
N ALA A 256 28.23 -7.70 -6.06
CA ALA A 256 28.72 -9.05 -5.77
C ALA A 256 27.66 -9.90 -5.05
N ARG A 257 27.00 -9.36 -4.02
CA ARG A 257 25.96 -10.06 -3.27
C ARG A 257 24.71 -10.31 -4.11
N ASN A 258 24.29 -9.35 -4.93
CA ASN A 258 23.13 -9.52 -5.80
C ASN A 258 23.34 -10.68 -6.79
N LEU A 259 24.52 -10.75 -7.42
CA LEU A 259 24.88 -11.85 -8.30
C LEU A 259 24.90 -13.20 -7.55
N ALA A 260 25.50 -13.24 -6.36
CA ALA A 260 25.55 -14.45 -5.54
C ALA A 260 24.15 -14.95 -5.17
N ILE A 261 23.24 -14.07 -4.73
CA ILE A 261 21.85 -14.42 -4.40
C ILE A 261 21.12 -14.98 -5.62
N LYS A 262 21.28 -14.37 -6.80
CA LYS A 262 20.69 -14.89 -8.05
C LYS A 262 21.21 -16.28 -8.44
N GLN A 263 22.39 -16.65 -7.96
CA GLN A 263 22.98 -17.99 -8.12
C GLN A 263 22.67 -18.94 -6.95
N GLY A 264 21.82 -18.54 -5.99
CA GLY A 264 21.51 -19.33 -4.79
C GLY A 264 22.64 -19.43 -3.77
N ARG A 265 23.62 -18.51 -3.82
CA ARG A 265 24.81 -18.49 -2.94
C ARG A 265 24.65 -17.46 -1.82
N ASN A 266 25.20 -17.78 -0.65
CA ASN A 266 25.25 -16.86 0.49
C ASN A 266 26.59 -16.08 0.51
N THR A 267 26.60 -14.89 1.13
CA THR A 267 27.76 -13.99 1.23
C THR A 267 27.97 -13.50 2.66
N PRO A 268 28.29 -14.39 3.62
CA PRO A 268 28.34 -14.04 5.04
C PRO A 268 29.35 -12.94 5.36
N LEU A 269 30.50 -12.89 4.66
CA LEU A 269 31.52 -11.85 4.87
C LEU A 269 31.03 -10.44 4.49
N LEU A 270 30.13 -10.33 3.51
CA LEU A 270 29.56 -9.04 3.09
C LEU A 270 28.51 -8.51 4.09
N ASN A 271 28.08 -9.32 5.07
CA ASN A 271 27.14 -8.88 6.09
C ASN A 271 27.64 -7.66 6.88
N LEU A 272 28.95 -7.51 7.05
CA LEU A 272 29.55 -6.37 7.76
C LEU A 272 29.32 -5.05 7.02
N VAL A 273 29.42 -5.03 5.69
CA VAL A 273 29.20 -3.85 4.85
C VAL A 273 27.77 -3.32 4.99
N PHE A 274 26.81 -4.24 5.09
CA PHE A 274 25.39 -3.93 5.16
C PHE A 274 24.83 -3.78 6.57
N ARG A 275 25.68 -3.88 7.61
CA ARG A 275 25.23 -3.84 9.01
C ARG A 275 24.48 -2.54 9.34
N SER A 276 24.99 -1.40 8.87
CA SER A 276 24.38 -0.08 9.10
C SER A 276 22.98 0.03 8.48
N ALA A 277 22.79 -0.50 7.27
CA ALA A 277 21.50 -0.55 6.60
C ALA A 277 20.54 -1.48 7.35
N TYR A 278 20.96 -2.69 7.71
CA TYR A 278 20.13 -3.64 8.46
C TYR A 278 19.68 -3.12 9.83
N THR A 279 20.54 -2.39 10.54
CA THR A 279 20.19 -1.82 11.85
C THR A 279 19.07 -0.79 11.80
N LEU A 280 18.77 -0.22 10.63
CA LEU A 280 17.57 0.64 10.46
C LEU A 280 16.28 -0.12 10.73
N LEU A 281 16.28 -1.45 10.55
CA LEU A 281 15.16 -2.35 10.79
C LEU A 281 15.19 -2.97 12.20
N GLY A 282 15.93 -2.39 13.15
CA GLY A 282 15.94 -2.86 14.54
C GLY A 282 16.75 -4.14 14.77
N GLY A 283 17.35 -4.71 13.71
CA GLY A 283 18.35 -5.77 13.82
C GLY A 283 17.81 -7.18 14.13
N ARG A 284 16.49 -7.34 14.24
CA ARG A 284 15.82 -8.63 14.52
C ARG A 284 14.91 -9.11 13.40
N VAL A 285 14.60 -8.26 12.44
CA VAL A 285 13.75 -8.63 11.30
C VAL A 285 14.43 -9.76 10.54
N LYS A 286 13.67 -10.79 10.22
CA LYS A 286 14.10 -11.95 9.45
C LYS A 286 13.33 -12.13 8.15
N VAL A 287 12.12 -11.57 8.04
CA VAL A 287 11.30 -11.64 6.83
C VAL A 287 10.57 -10.32 6.61
N ALA A 288 10.62 -9.84 5.37
CA ALA A 288 9.82 -8.74 4.87
C ALA A 288 8.70 -9.28 3.96
N ILE A 289 7.51 -8.67 4.02
CA ILE A 289 6.36 -9.03 3.17
C ILE A 289 5.90 -7.78 2.44
N SER A 290 5.85 -7.82 1.12
CA SER A 290 5.29 -6.77 0.29
C SER A 290 3.96 -7.21 -0.30
N GLY A 291 2.92 -6.40 -0.10
CA GLY A 291 1.59 -6.65 -0.64
C GLY A 291 0.83 -5.35 -0.90
N GLY A 292 -0.37 -5.48 -1.45
CA GLY A 292 -1.24 -4.34 -1.75
C GLY A 292 -0.88 -3.56 -3.01
N GLY A 293 0.33 -3.67 -3.57
CA GLY A 293 0.67 -3.05 -4.85
C GLY A 293 1.94 -3.64 -5.47
N PRO A 294 2.28 -3.28 -6.71
CA PRO A 294 3.47 -3.79 -7.40
C PRO A 294 4.75 -3.27 -6.74
N LEU A 295 5.70 -4.18 -6.47
CA LEU A 295 7.01 -3.83 -5.94
C LEU A 295 8.05 -3.76 -7.08
N ALA A 296 8.77 -2.65 -7.17
CA ALA A 296 9.85 -2.51 -8.15
C ALA A 296 10.97 -3.54 -7.91
N PRO A 297 11.50 -4.19 -8.96
CA PRO A 297 12.56 -5.20 -8.85
C PRO A 297 13.83 -4.70 -8.15
N GLU A 298 14.16 -3.43 -8.34
CA GLU A 298 15.31 -2.78 -7.72
C GLU A 298 15.12 -2.63 -6.21
N VAL A 299 13.89 -2.32 -5.77
CA VAL A 299 13.55 -2.27 -4.34
C VAL A 299 13.65 -3.67 -3.76
N GLN A 300 13.02 -4.66 -4.41
CA GLN A 300 13.11 -6.07 -3.99
C GLN A 300 14.57 -6.54 -3.85
N SER A 301 15.41 -6.25 -4.85
CA SER A 301 16.84 -6.57 -4.82
C SER A 301 17.56 -5.84 -3.70
N PHE A 302 17.24 -4.56 -3.48
CA PHE A 302 17.84 -3.77 -2.41
C PHE A 302 17.53 -4.34 -1.02
N ILE A 303 16.27 -4.68 -0.74
CA ILE A 303 15.88 -5.28 0.54
C ILE A 303 16.63 -6.62 0.75
N ARG A 304 16.69 -7.47 -0.28
CA ARG A 304 17.43 -8.75 -0.23
C ARG A 304 18.92 -8.59 0.05
N VAL A 305 19.54 -7.60 -0.58
CA VAL A 305 21.00 -7.40 -0.51
C VAL A 305 21.40 -6.56 0.69
N ALA A 306 20.88 -5.34 0.79
CA ALA A 306 21.30 -4.33 1.75
C ALA A 306 20.65 -4.51 3.13
N PHE A 307 19.40 -4.96 3.20
CA PHE A 307 18.81 -5.35 4.47
C PHE A 307 19.02 -6.81 4.82
N ARG A 308 19.53 -7.62 3.88
CA ARG A 308 19.84 -9.04 4.13
C ARG A 308 18.57 -9.83 4.50
N LEU A 309 17.42 -9.43 3.92
CA LEU A 309 16.13 -10.00 4.22
C LEU A 309 15.51 -10.69 3.00
N PRO A 310 14.97 -11.91 3.13
CA PRO A 310 13.98 -12.36 2.16
C PRO A 310 12.80 -11.37 2.19
N ILE A 311 12.42 -10.89 1.00
CA ILE A 311 11.18 -10.13 0.81
C ILE A 311 10.23 -10.97 -0.03
N ILE A 312 9.09 -11.31 0.57
CA ILE A 312 8.02 -12.11 0.00
C ILE A 312 7.02 -11.17 -0.66
N GLN A 313 6.76 -11.33 -1.95
CA GLN A 313 5.62 -10.65 -2.59
C GLN A 313 4.35 -11.50 -2.47
N GLY A 314 3.24 -10.85 -2.09
CA GLY A 314 1.92 -11.46 -2.02
C GLY A 314 0.90 -10.70 -2.87
N TYR A 315 0.07 -11.45 -3.58
CA TYR A 315 -1.07 -10.96 -4.35
C TYR A 315 -2.37 -11.53 -3.79
N GLY A 316 -3.30 -10.63 -3.52
CA GLY A 316 -4.64 -10.92 -3.05
C GLY A 316 -5.42 -9.61 -2.91
N LEU A 317 -6.74 -9.72 -2.88
CA LEU A 317 -7.66 -8.60 -2.77
C LEU A 317 -8.53 -8.75 -1.50
N THR A 318 -9.35 -7.74 -1.21
CA THR A 318 -10.32 -7.83 -0.11
C THR A 318 -11.35 -8.91 -0.41
N GLU A 319 -11.80 -8.97 -1.65
CA GLU A 319 -12.75 -9.94 -2.22
C GLU A 319 -12.24 -11.38 -2.16
N THR A 320 -10.92 -11.58 -2.03
CA THR A 320 -10.31 -12.90 -1.87
C THR A 320 -9.75 -13.12 -0.47
N CYS A 321 -10.03 -12.22 0.47
CA CYS A 321 -9.56 -12.28 1.85
C CYS A 321 -8.03 -12.38 1.95
N CYS A 322 -7.31 -11.52 1.21
CA CYS A 322 -5.85 -11.50 1.09
C CYS A 322 -5.24 -12.73 0.39
N ASN A 323 -6.06 -13.67 -0.12
CA ASN A 323 -5.56 -14.90 -0.72
C ASN A 323 -5.53 -14.82 -2.26
N GLY A 324 -4.53 -15.44 -2.85
CA GLY A 324 -4.27 -15.40 -4.28
C GLY A 324 -2.98 -16.16 -4.53
N CYS A 325 -1.90 -15.44 -4.80
CA CYS A 325 -0.57 -16.03 -4.97
C CYS A 325 0.43 -15.40 -3.99
N ILE A 326 1.41 -16.17 -3.52
CA ILE A 326 2.44 -15.66 -2.61
C ILE A 326 3.80 -16.31 -2.90
N GLN A 327 4.87 -15.52 -2.86
CA GLN A 327 6.22 -16.03 -3.03
C GLN A 327 6.66 -16.88 -1.84
N ARG A 328 7.41 -17.94 -2.10
CA ARG A 328 8.14 -18.67 -1.04
C ARG A 328 9.27 -17.80 -0.48
N TYR A 329 9.58 -17.95 0.80
CA TYR A 329 10.61 -17.11 1.44
C TYR A 329 12.01 -17.31 0.83
N TRP A 330 12.30 -18.48 0.26
CA TRP A 330 13.54 -18.79 -0.45
C TRP A 330 13.54 -18.36 -1.92
N SER A 331 12.42 -17.85 -2.44
CA SER A 331 12.33 -17.41 -3.83
C SER A 331 13.26 -16.22 -4.07
N THR A 332 14.07 -16.32 -5.12
CA THR A 332 14.90 -15.23 -5.64
C THR A 332 14.30 -14.59 -6.89
N ALA A 333 13.10 -15.02 -7.30
CA ALA A 333 12.42 -14.44 -8.45
C ALA A 333 12.06 -12.98 -8.16
N ASP A 334 12.38 -12.11 -9.13
CA ASP A 334 12.00 -10.71 -9.16
C ASP A 334 10.69 -10.57 -9.97
N SER A 335 9.84 -9.60 -9.61
CA SER A 335 8.57 -9.30 -10.32
C SER A 335 7.51 -10.42 -10.36
N GLU A 336 7.67 -11.50 -9.59
CA GLU A 336 6.68 -12.57 -9.51
C GLU A 336 6.01 -12.55 -8.14
N VAL A 337 4.73 -12.86 -8.07
CA VAL A 337 3.99 -12.98 -6.80
C VAL A 337 3.91 -14.41 -6.29
N GLY A 338 4.44 -15.39 -7.03
CA GLY A 338 4.55 -16.79 -6.59
C GLY A 338 3.38 -17.68 -7.03
N PRO A 339 3.32 -18.93 -6.53
CA PRO A 339 2.22 -19.86 -6.83
C PRO A 339 0.94 -19.54 -6.02
N PRO A 340 -0.22 -20.11 -6.42
CA PRO A 340 -1.46 -20.01 -5.66
C PRO A 340 -1.35 -20.52 -4.22
N LEU A 341 -2.12 -19.90 -3.32
CA LEU A 341 -2.38 -20.42 -1.98
C LEU A 341 -3.32 -21.63 -2.04
N ARG A 342 -3.22 -22.52 -1.05
CA ARG A 342 -4.02 -23.77 -0.99
C ARG A 342 -5.53 -23.56 -0.85
N SER A 343 -5.92 -22.38 -0.39
CA SER A 343 -7.31 -21.96 -0.19
C SER A 343 -7.98 -21.49 -1.48
N VAL A 344 -7.25 -21.39 -2.59
CA VAL A 344 -7.76 -20.83 -3.84
C VAL A 344 -7.28 -21.61 -5.05
N GLU A 345 -8.08 -21.55 -6.10
CA GLU A 345 -7.71 -21.87 -7.46
C GLU A 345 -7.61 -20.58 -8.26
N VAL A 346 -6.64 -20.51 -9.16
CA VAL A 346 -6.37 -19.33 -9.99
C VAL A 346 -6.34 -19.75 -11.45
N GLN A 347 -7.13 -19.07 -12.27
CA GLN A 347 -7.18 -19.25 -13.73
C GLN A 347 -6.95 -17.90 -14.41
N LEU A 348 -6.33 -17.93 -15.59
CA LEU A 348 -6.33 -16.77 -16.49
C LEU A 348 -7.46 -16.93 -17.51
N ARG A 349 -8.27 -15.88 -17.67
CA ARG A 349 -9.32 -15.81 -18.69
C ARG A 349 -8.99 -14.78 -19.76
N SER A 350 -9.56 -14.98 -20.94
CA SER A 350 -9.39 -14.07 -22.07
C SER A 350 -9.85 -12.67 -21.69
N THR A 351 -9.08 -11.67 -22.12
CA THR A 351 -9.47 -10.27 -21.97
C THR A 351 -10.37 -9.79 -23.10
N CYS A 352 -10.81 -10.66 -24.02
CA CYS A 352 -11.78 -10.30 -25.04
C CYS A 352 -13.19 -10.12 -24.45
N ASP A 353 -13.98 -9.25 -25.08
CA ASP A 353 -15.41 -9.12 -24.81
C ASP A 353 -16.22 -10.24 -25.49
N ALA A 354 -17.55 -10.21 -25.33
CA ALA A 354 -18.46 -11.20 -25.91
C ALA A 354 -18.46 -11.22 -27.45
N SER A 355 -18.00 -10.15 -28.11
CA SER A 355 -17.87 -10.06 -29.57
C SER A 355 -16.52 -10.59 -30.07
N GLY A 356 -15.62 -10.99 -29.16
CA GLY A 356 -14.27 -11.45 -29.47
C GLY A 356 -13.25 -10.31 -29.60
N GLN A 357 -13.65 -9.05 -29.37
CA GLN A 357 -12.74 -7.91 -29.43
C GLN A 357 -11.93 -7.79 -28.13
N PRO A 358 -10.61 -7.54 -28.20
CA PRO A 358 -9.79 -7.39 -27.01
C PRO A 358 -10.17 -6.12 -26.23
N ARG A 359 -10.53 -6.27 -24.94
CA ARG A 359 -10.75 -5.12 -24.04
C ARG A 359 -9.44 -4.36 -23.77
N VAL A 360 -8.32 -5.08 -23.81
CA VAL A 360 -6.98 -4.56 -23.57
C VAL A 360 -5.95 -5.30 -24.40
N LEU A 361 -4.91 -4.58 -24.84
CA LEU A 361 -3.77 -5.11 -25.58
C LEU A 361 -2.48 -4.94 -24.76
N ASP A 362 -1.48 -5.75 -25.03
CA ASP A 362 -0.13 -5.55 -24.52
C ASP A 362 0.64 -4.48 -25.32
N ALA A 363 1.86 -4.16 -24.88
CA ALA A 363 2.72 -3.20 -25.56
C ALA A 363 3.16 -3.63 -26.98
N GLY A 364 2.91 -4.89 -27.36
CA GLY A 364 3.11 -5.42 -28.70
C GLY A 364 1.83 -5.45 -29.55
N GLY A 365 0.72 -4.90 -29.04
CA GLY A 365 -0.58 -4.87 -29.73
C GLY A 365 -1.33 -6.21 -29.69
N GLN A 366 -0.99 -7.13 -28.79
CA GLN A 366 -1.63 -8.44 -28.70
C GLN A 366 -2.62 -8.51 -27.53
N ALA A 367 -3.73 -9.22 -27.73
CA ALA A 367 -4.66 -9.56 -26.65
C ALA A 367 -3.99 -10.48 -25.61
N TYR A 368 -4.50 -10.46 -24.38
CA TYR A 368 -4.05 -11.40 -23.35
C TYR A 368 -4.94 -12.64 -23.38
N LEU A 369 -4.41 -13.73 -23.91
CA LEU A 369 -5.12 -15.00 -24.09
C LEU A 369 -4.51 -16.13 -23.22
N PRO A 370 -5.32 -17.00 -22.61
CA PRO A 370 -4.81 -18.11 -21.79
C PRO A 370 -3.93 -19.09 -22.57
N GLU A 371 -4.12 -19.17 -23.89
CA GLU A 371 -3.38 -20.04 -24.81
C GLU A 371 -2.03 -19.45 -25.21
N ASP A 372 -1.75 -18.18 -24.87
CA ASP A 372 -0.50 -17.53 -25.20
C ASP A 372 0.71 -18.23 -24.55
N ARG A 373 1.83 -18.25 -25.29
CA ARG A 373 3.09 -18.86 -24.84
C ARG A 373 4.26 -17.87 -24.83
N VAL A 374 4.01 -16.63 -25.22
CA VAL A 374 5.01 -15.55 -25.25
C VAL A 374 4.39 -14.26 -24.72
N HIS A 375 5.09 -13.58 -23.81
CA HIS A 375 4.77 -12.25 -23.32
C HIS A 375 5.97 -11.33 -23.53
N LEU A 376 5.85 -10.33 -24.39
CA LEU A 376 6.90 -9.34 -24.69
C LEU A 376 8.28 -9.99 -24.97
N GLY A 377 8.28 -11.08 -25.75
CA GLY A 377 9.49 -11.83 -26.11
C GLY A 377 9.94 -12.89 -25.09
N ALA A 378 9.37 -12.93 -23.89
CA ALA A 378 9.66 -13.95 -22.89
C ALA A 378 8.65 -15.11 -22.94
N ARG A 379 9.12 -16.36 -22.75
CA ARG A 379 8.24 -17.54 -22.70
C ARG A 379 7.34 -17.52 -21.47
N CYS A 380 6.08 -17.90 -21.65
CA CYS A 380 5.07 -18.04 -20.60
C CYS A 380 4.20 -19.29 -20.84
N THR A 381 3.33 -19.62 -19.88
CA THR A 381 2.35 -20.71 -20.01
C THR A 381 0.90 -20.23 -20.09
N GLY A 382 0.68 -18.91 -20.16
CA GLY A 382 -0.63 -18.31 -20.35
C GLY A 382 -0.65 -16.86 -19.90
N ARG A 383 -1.59 -16.09 -20.46
CA ARG A 383 -1.85 -14.68 -20.14
C ARG A 383 -3.35 -14.46 -19.95
N GLY A 384 -3.74 -13.39 -19.27
CA GLY A 384 -5.15 -13.03 -19.18
C GLY A 384 -5.54 -12.31 -17.91
N GLU A 385 -6.83 -12.10 -17.75
CA GLU A 385 -7.45 -11.64 -16.52
C GLU A 385 -7.37 -12.74 -15.46
N VAL A 386 -6.93 -12.38 -14.25
CA VAL A 386 -6.87 -13.28 -13.12
C VAL A 386 -8.29 -13.50 -12.59
N CYS A 387 -8.73 -14.75 -12.58
CA CYS A 387 -9.96 -15.18 -11.92
C CYS A 387 -9.60 -16.08 -10.75
N ILE A 388 -10.22 -15.85 -9.59
CA ILE A 388 -9.94 -16.58 -8.35
C ILE A 388 -11.23 -17.23 -7.84
N ARG A 389 -11.17 -18.51 -7.49
CA ARG A 389 -12.25 -19.18 -6.76
C ARG A 389 -11.69 -19.91 -5.55
N GLY A 390 -12.52 -20.16 -4.54
CA GLY A 390 -12.12 -20.97 -3.39
C GLY A 390 -12.82 -20.56 -2.10
N PRO A 391 -12.65 -21.34 -1.03
CA PRO A 391 -13.30 -21.10 0.25
C PRO A 391 -12.97 -19.74 0.90
N SER A 392 -11.83 -19.10 0.57
CA SER A 392 -11.47 -17.77 1.09
C SER A 392 -12.12 -16.61 0.34
N VAL A 393 -12.79 -16.86 -0.79
CA VAL A 393 -13.42 -15.82 -1.61
C VAL A 393 -14.69 -15.31 -0.91
N ALA A 394 -14.86 -13.98 -0.92
CA ALA A 394 -15.99 -13.26 -0.34
C ALA A 394 -17.31 -13.66 -1.00
N SER A 395 -18.44 -13.37 -0.33
CA SER A 395 -19.76 -13.69 -0.87
C SER A 395 -20.35 -12.64 -1.79
N GLY A 396 -19.60 -11.59 -2.12
CA GLY A 396 -20.07 -10.44 -2.88
C GLY A 396 -20.04 -9.14 -2.07
N TYR A 397 -20.74 -8.15 -2.59
CA TYR A 397 -20.79 -6.80 -2.03
C TYR A 397 -22.12 -6.55 -1.33
N TYR A 398 -22.04 -5.96 -0.13
CA TYR A 398 -23.19 -5.65 0.71
C TYR A 398 -24.12 -4.66 -0.01
N MET A 399 -25.40 -5.01 -0.14
CA MET A 399 -26.43 -4.18 -0.80
C MET A 399 -26.13 -3.80 -2.26
N MET A 400 -25.25 -4.55 -2.96
CA MET A 400 -24.86 -4.28 -4.35
C MET A 400 -24.96 -5.56 -5.20
N GLU A 401 -26.18 -6.06 -5.42
CA GLU A 401 -26.44 -7.33 -6.11
C GLU A 401 -26.04 -7.34 -7.59
N GLU A 402 -26.21 -6.23 -8.30
CA GLU A 402 -25.82 -6.11 -9.71
C GLU A 402 -24.31 -6.24 -9.87
N LYS A 403 -23.55 -5.43 -9.12
CA LYS A 403 -22.09 -5.49 -9.08
C LYS A 403 -21.59 -6.87 -8.62
N THR A 404 -22.28 -7.47 -7.66
CA THR A 404 -21.94 -8.83 -7.20
C THR A 404 -22.07 -9.84 -8.35
N ARG A 405 -23.13 -9.77 -9.16
CA ARG A 405 -23.30 -10.64 -10.33
C ARG A 405 -22.31 -10.35 -11.47
N GLU A 406 -21.86 -9.10 -11.58
CA GLU A 406 -20.83 -8.70 -12.55
C GLU A 406 -19.47 -9.32 -12.20
N ASP A 407 -19.05 -9.19 -10.94
CA ASP A 407 -17.71 -9.58 -10.52
C ASP A 407 -17.62 -11.06 -10.07
N PHE A 408 -18.72 -11.68 -9.63
CA PHE A 408 -18.76 -13.08 -9.19
C PHE A 408 -19.66 -13.90 -10.10
N ASP A 409 -19.06 -14.82 -10.86
CA ASP A 409 -19.82 -15.65 -11.81
C ASP A 409 -20.55 -16.82 -11.13
N GLY A 410 -21.50 -17.40 -11.85
CA GLY A 410 -22.31 -18.54 -11.36
C GLY A 410 -21.51 -19.83 -11.10
N GLN A 411 -20.22 -19.87 -11.45
CA GLN A 411 -19.32 -21.00 -11.18
C GLN A 411 -18.41 -20.73 -9.97
N GLY A 412 -18.61 -19.60 -9.28
CA GLY A 412 -17.85 -19.21 -8.09
C GLY A 412 -16.51 -18.54 -8.38
N TRP A 413 -16.25 -18.14 -9.63
CA TRP A 413 -15.07 -17.35 -9.95
C TRP A 413 -15.32 -15.87 -9.71
N PHE A 414 -14.42 -15.25 -8.96
CA PHE A 414 -14.29 -13.82 -8.84
C PHE A 414 -13.37 -13.29 -9.94
N HIS A 415 -13.87 -12.37 -10.75
CA HIS A 415 -13.14 -11.65 -11.79
C HIS A 415 -12.42 -10.46 -11.16
N THR A 416 -11.10 -10.55 -11.03
CA THR A 416 -10.33 -9.59 -10.24
C THR A 416 -10.16 -8.25 -10.94
N GLY A 417 -10.33 -8.19 -12.26
CA GLY A 417 -9.93 -7.05 -13.07
C GLY A 417 -8.42 -6.86 -13.20
N ASP A 418 -7.59 -7.78 -12.71
CA ASP A 418 -6.12 -7.71 -12.80
C ASP A 418 -5.59 -8.61 -13.92
N ILE A 419 -4.59 -8.15 -14.68
CA ILE A 419 -3.94 -8.90 -15.75
C ILE A 419 -2.66 -9.56 -15.26
N ALA A 420 -2.43 -10.81 -15.64
CA ALA A 420 -1.24 -11.53 -15.26
C ALA A 420 -0.73 -12.48 -16.34
N VAL A 421 0.47 -12.99 -16.08
CA VAL A 421 1.17 -13.97 -16.90
C VAL A 421 1.64 -15.12 -16.02
N TRP A 422 1.35 -16.36 -16.44
CA TRP A 422 1.95 -17.53 -15.84
C TRP A 422 3.37 -17.74 -16.37
N THR A 423 4.34 -17.83 -15.47
CA THR A 423 5.73 -18.13 -15.86
C THR A 423 5.93 -19.63 -16.06
N LEU A 424 7.01 -20.02 -16.72
CA LEU A 424 7.41 -21.43 -16.85
C LEU A 424 7.68 -22.12 -15.50
N ARG A 425 7.82 -21.36 -14.41
CA ARG A 425 8.03 -21.89 -13.06
C ARG A 425 6.72 -22.22 -12.33
N GLY A 426 5.56 -22.01 -12.96
CA GLY A 426 4.26 -22.15 -12.30
C GLY A 426 3.97 -21.04 -11.29
N THR A 427 4.62 -19.89 -11.43
CA THR A 427 4.39 -18.70 -10.61
C THR A 427 3.64 -17.65 -11.42
N LEU A 428 2.89 -16.80 -10.73
CA LEU A 428 2.15 -15.71 -11.34
C LEU A 428 2.99 -14.43 -11.34
N LYS A 429 2.95 -13.68 -12.44
CA LYS A 429 3.45 -12.30 -12.53
C LYS A 429 2.29 -11.38 -12.89
N ILE A 430 2.00 -10.41 -12.02
CA ILE A 430 1.00 -9.37 -12.28
C ILE A 430 1.57 -8.37 -13.28
N VAL A 431 0.77 -7.98 -14.26
CA VAL A 431 1.10 -6.99 -15.29
C VAL A 431 0.61 -5.61 -14.83
N ASP A 432 -0.71 -5.44 -14.77
CA ASP A 432 -1.39 -4.24 -14.27
C ASP A 432 -2.90 -4.53 -14.14
N ARG A 433 -3.72 -3.55 -13.76
CA ARG A 433 -5.18 -3.64 -13.72
C ARG A 433 -5.78 -3.31 -15.09
N LEU A 434 -6.86 -3.99 -15.47
CA LEU A 434 -7.66 -3.67 -16.67
C LEU A 434 -8.02 -2.18 -16.76
N LYS A 435 -8.41 -1.59 -15.63
CA LYS A 435 -8.79 -0.16 -15.55
C LYS A 435 -7.59 0.81 -15.58
N ASN A 436 -6.39 0.33 -15.26
CA ASN A 436 -5.16 1.13 -15.27
C ASN A 436 -4.36 1.00 -16.58
N LEU A 437 -4.70 0.02 -17.42
CA LEU A 437 -4.16 -0.10 -18.76
C LEU A 437 -4.86 0.92 -19.65
N VAL A 438 -4.19 2.04 -19.85
CA VAL A 438 -4.74 3.14 -20.63
C VAL A 438 -4.36 2.97 -22.09
N LYS A 439 -5.36 2.98 -22.97
CA LYS A 439 -5.15 3.07 -24.42
C LYS A 439 -4.78 4.50 -24.77
N LEU A 440 -3.62 4.69 -25.39
CA LEU A 440 -3.19 5.95 -26.00
C LEU A 440 -3.92 6.17 -27.33
N ARG A 441 -3.86 7.39 -27.86
CA ARG A 441 -4.43 7.76 -29.17
C ARG A 441 -3.92 6.88 -30.32
N GLY A 442 -2.64 6.46 -30.26
CA GLY A 442 -2.02 5.54 -31.22
C GLY A 442 -2.54 4.09 -31.17
N GLY A 443 -3.38 3.77 -30.18
CA GLY A 443 -3.98 2.46 -30.00
C GLY A 443 -3.19 1.51 -29.11
N GLU A 444 -1.96 1.87 -28.72
CA GLU A 444 -1.16 1.10 -27.78
C GLU A 444 -1.61 1.33 -26.33
N TYR A 445 -1.43 0.33 -25.48
CA TYR A 445 -1.77 0.43 -24.06
C TYR A 445 -0.52 0.64 -23.22
N VAL A 446 -0.64 1.47 -22.18
CA VAL A 446 0.43 1.75 -21.21
C VAL A 446 0.01 1.38 -19.79
N ALA A 447 0.96 0.84 -19.01
CA ALA A 447 0.76 0.39 -17.64
C ALA A 447 1.20 1.48 -16.64
N LEU A 448 0.26 2.33 -16.21
CA LEU A 448 0.58 3.51 -15.40
C LEU A 448 1.24 3.15 -14.06
N GLU A 449 0.81 2.09 -13.38
CA GLU A 449 1.41 1.70 -12.09
C GLU A 449 2.83 1.15 -12.25
N SER A 450 3.09 0.42 -13.35
CA SER A 450 4.44 -0.04 -13.71
C SER A 450 5.40 1.13 -13.96
N MET A 451 4.92 2.15 -14.68
CA MET A 451 5.67 3.38 -14.91
C MET A 451 5.98 4.11 -13.60
N GLU A 452 4.99 4.27 -12.72
CA GLU A 452 5.14 4.94 -11.43
C GLU A 452 6.12 4.22 -10.50
N ALA A 453 6.04 2.88 -10.44
CA ALA A 453 6.98 2.06 -9.67
C ALA A 453 8.43 2.24 -10.17
N THR A 454 8.61 2.33 -11.50
CA THR A 454 9.91 2.57 -12.13
C THR A 454 10.43 3.98 -11.84
N TYR A 455 9.64 5.01 -12.13
CA TYR A 455 10.05 6.40 -12.00
C TYR A 455 10.23 6.85 -10.55
N SER A 456 9.53 6.23 -9.59
CA SER A 456 9.68 6.52 -8.15
C SER A 456 11.08 6.25 -7.61
N GLN A 457 11.88 5.46 -8.34
CA GLN A 457 13.28 5.18 -8.00
C GLN A 457 14.24 6.36 -8.26
N SER A 458 13.78 7.41 -8.94
CA SER A 458 14.59 8.62 -9.12
C SER A 458 14.86 9.32 -7.79
N ALA A 459 16.08 9.84 -7.63
CA ALA A 459 16.45 10.67 -6.48
C ALA A 459 15.63 11.97 -6.44
N LEU A 460 15.24 12.48 -7.61
CA LEU A 460 14.45 13.71 -7.76
C LEU A 460 13.00 13.56 -7.26
N VAL A 461 12.52 12.35 -7.01
CA VAL A 461 11.14 12.10 -6.56
C VAL A 461 11.08 11.97 -5.03
N ASN A 462 10.32 12.84 -4.39
CA ASN A 462 10.03 12.78 -2.97
C ASN A 462 8.94 11.76 -2.68
N THR A 463 9.35 10.53 -2.31
CA THR A 463 8.38 9.49 -1.96
C THR A 463 7.65 9.80 -0.66
N ARG A 464 8.26 10.52 0.29
CA ARG A 464 7.58 10.87 1.55
C ARG A 464 6.45 11.88 1.38
N ALA A 465 6.55 12.75 0.37
CA ALA A 465 5.53 13.75 0.03
C ALA A 465 4.48 13.27 -0.99
N GLY A 466 4.44 11.98 -1.32
CA GLY A 466 3.45 11.44 -2.26
C GLY A 466 4.04 10.63 -3.42
N GLY A 467 5.24 10.98 -3.87
CA GLY A 467 5.88 10.35 -5.04
C GLY A 467 5.52 11.03 -6.35
N LEU A 468 5.08 10.27 -7.34
CA LEU A 468 4.67 10.80 -8.64
C LEU A 468 3.42 10.08 -9.13
N MET A 469 2.65 10.72 -10.01
CA MET A 469 1.50 10.12 -10.67
C MET A 469 1.66 10.27 -12.19
N CYS A 470 1.63 9.15 -12.90
CA CYS A 470 1.57 9.12 -14.35
C CYS A 470 0.12 9.34 -14.81
N ILE A 471 -0.04 10.11 -15.88
CA ILE A 471 -1.33 10.51 -16.46
C ILE A 471 -1.28 10.20 -17.95
N ALA A 472 -2.28 9.46 -18.42
CA ALA A 472 -2.55 9.24 -19.82
C ALA A 472 -4.06 9.01 -20.01
N ASP A 473 -4.56 9.21 -21.22
CA ASP A 473 -5.90 8.80 -21.65
C ASP A 473 -5.92 8.55 -23.18
N GLY A 474 -7.11 8.25 -23.71
CA GLY A 474 -7.36 8.00 -25.13
C GLY A 474 -7.04 9.16 -26.07
N ASP A 475 -6.88 10.38 -25.55
CA ASP A 475 -6.57 11.57 -26.33
C ASP A 475 -5.06 11.86 -26.34
N THR A 476 -4.29 11.24 -25.44
CA THR A 476 -2.83 11.42 -25.33
C THR A 476 -2.04 10.53 -26.29
N ASP A 477 -1.01 11.08 -26.94
CA ASP A 477 -0.05 10.30 -27.75
C ASP A 477 1.03 9.64 -26.88
N ARG A 478 1.38 10.29 -25.76
CA ARG A 478 2.31 9.78 -24.76
C ARG A 478 1.92 10.23 -23.35
N PRO A 479 2.26 9.44 -22.32
CA PRO A 479 1.95 9.77 -20.93
C PRO A 479 2.71 11.02 -20.45
N VAL A 480 2.17 11.69 -19.42
CA VAL A 480 2.78 12.81 -18.68
C VAL A 480 2.77 12.51 -17.19
N ALA A 481 3.47 13.29 -16.36
CA ALA A 481 3.49 13.02 -14.90
C ALA A 481 3.48 14.27 -14.01
N LEU A 482 2.78 14.16 -12.88
CA LEU A 482 2.93 15.07 -11.73
C LEU A 482 3.99 14.49 -10.79
N VAL A 483 4.96 15.31 -10.36
CA VAL A 483 6.12 14.84 -9.59
C VAL A 483 6.28 15.64 -8.31
N GLN A 484 6.05 15.02 -7.14
CA GLN A 484 6.46 15.59 -5.86
C GLN A 484 7.98 15.59 -5.80
N ILE A 485 8.61 16.77 -5.82
CA ILE A 485 10.06 16.87 -5.98
C ILE A 485 10.81 16.70 -4.66
N GLU A 486 11.94 16.01 -4.68
CA GLU A 486 12.92 16.04 -3.59
C GLU A 486 13.69 17.37 -3.66
N GLY A 487 13.27 18.34 -2.86
CA GLY A 487 13.78 19.72 -2.96
C GLY A 487 15.30 19.82 -2.83
N ALA A 488 15.91 19.01 -1.96
CA ALA A 488 17.36 19.01 -1.78
C ALA A 488 18.14 18.53 -3.02
N GLU A 489 17.56 17.67 -3.85
CA GLU A 489 18.17 17.22 -5.11
C GLU A 489 17.99 18.27 -6.21
N LEU A 490 16.79 18.87 -6.32
CA LEU A 490 16.54 19.91 -7.32
C LEU A 490 17.38 21.16 -7.05
N GLN A 491 17.50 21.58 -5.79
CA GLN A 491 18.35 22.71 -5.39
C GLN A 491 19.84 22.43 -5.65
N ARG A 492 20.29 21.18 -5.48
CA ARG A 492 21.67 20.79 -5.84
C ARG A 492 21.92 20.92 -7.33
N TRP A 493 20.99 20.45 -8.16
CA TRP A 493 21.06 20.66 -9.60
C TRP A 493 21.10 22.15 -9.94
N ALA A 494 20.22 22.96 -9.34
CA ALA A 494 20.18 24.41 -9.56
C ALA A 494 21.49 25.11 -9.18
N ALA A 495 22.14 24.70 -8.08
CA ALA A 495 23.44 25.23 -7.65
C ALA A 495 24.59 24.87 -8.63
N THR A 496 24.51 23.72 -9.30
CA THR A 496 25.51 23.29 -10.29
C THR A 496 25.22 23.78 -11.72
N SER A 497 24.01 24.26 -11.97
CA SER A 497 23.60 24.75 -13.29
C SER A 497 24.04 26.20 -13.45
N ALA A 498 24.89 26.49 -14.44
CA ALA A 498 25.27 27.86 -14.75
C ALA A 498 24.02 28.65 -15.22
N GLY A 499 23.55 29.64 -14.45
CA GLY A 499 22.46 30.53 -14.88
C GLY A 499 21.49 30.98 -13.77
N ALA A 500 20.33 31.49 -14.19
CA ALA A 500 19.31 32.14 -13.35
C ALA A 500 18.61 31.25 -12.31
N ALA A 501 18.92 29.94 -12.26
CA ALA A 501 18.36 29.00 -11.29
C ALA A 501 19.08 29.05 -9.93
N ALA A 502 20.32 29.56 -9.90
CA ALA A 502 21.11 29.63 -8.67
C ALA A 502 20.50 30.63 -7.67
N GLY A 503 20.11 30.15 -6.49
CA GLY A 503 19.54 30.96 -5.42
C GLY A 503 18.02 31.14 -5.45
N MET A 504 17.33 30.59 -6.45
CA MET A 504 15.86 30.54 -6.47
C MET A 504 15.32 29.64 -5.36
N SER A 505 14.13 30.00 -4.86
CA SER A 505 13.34 29.16 -3.96
C SER A 505 12.89 27.88 -4.65
N LEU A 506 12.53 26.86 -3.87
CA LEU A 506 12.06 25.58 -4.42
C LEU A 506 10.80 25.75 -5.29
N ASP A 507 9.92 26.67 -4.89
CA ASP A 507 8.68 26.98 -5.61
C ASP A 507 8.98 27.58 -6.99
N GLU A 508 9.87 28.57 -7.04
CA GLU A 508 10.34 29.17 -8.30
C GLU A 508 11.01 28.13 -9.21
N LEU A 509 11.84 27.24 -8.63
CA LEU A 509 12.48 26.16 -9.38
C LEU A 509 11.46 25.20 -9.99
N CYS A 510 10.36 24.89 -9.29
CA CYS A 510 9.31 24.00 -9.80
C CYS A 510 8.56 24.58 -11.01
N HIS A 511 8.59 25.91 -11.20
CA HIS A 511 7.98 26.59 -12.33
C HIS A 511 8.95 26.87 -13.50
N LEU A 512 10.23 26.54 -13.35
CA LEU A 512 11.21 26.70 -14.44
C LEU A 512 11.06 25.59 -15.49
N PRO A 513 10.88 25.94 -16.78
CA PRO A 513 10.86 24.96 -17.86
C PRO A 513 12.15 24.13 -17.97
N SER A 514 13.31 24.71 -17.64
CA SER A 514 14.59 24.01 -17.61
C SER A 514 14.65 22.95 -16.50
N ALA A 515 13.99 23.19 -15.36
CA ALA A 515 13.86 22.22 -14.28
C ALA A 515 12.91 21.08 -14.66
N GLU A 516 11.75 21.40 -15.25
CA GLU A 516 10.83 20.38 -15.80
C GLU A 516 11.56 19.48 -16.81
N GLN A 517 12.33 20.07 -17.74
CA GLN A 517 13.08 19.33 -18.74
C GLN A 517 14.19 18.46 -18.12
N TYR A 518 14.95 18.97 -17.16
CA TYR A 518 15.97 18.20 -16.45
C TYR A 518 15.38 16.98 -15.74
N VAL A 519 14.27 17.16 -15.02
CA VAL A 519 13.57 16.06 -14.34
C VAL A 519 13.00 15.07 -15.35
N LEU A 520 12.37 15.55 -16.43
CA LEU A 520 11.84 14.71 -17.51
C LEU A 520 12.93 13.82 -18.12
N ASP A 521 14.10 14.39 -18.44
CA ASP A 521 15.22 13.65 -19.02
C ASP A 521 15.80 12.63 -18.04
N ALA A 522 15.89 12.96 -16.76
CA ALA A 522 16.32 12.03 -15.73
C ALA A 522 15.34 10.84 -15.58
N LEU A 523 14.03 11.12 -15.53
CA LEU A 523 13.00 10.07 -15.45
C LEU A 523 13.00 9.20 -16.72
N ASN A 524 13.00 9.81 -17.90
CA ASN A 524 13.02 9.06 -19.15
C ASN A 524 14.30 8.25 -19.33
N SER A 525 15.44 8.74 -18.85
CA SER A 525 16.70 7.97 -18.82
C SER A 525 16.59 6.75 -17.92
N LEU A 526 15.97 6.88 -16.75
CA LEU A 526 15.70 5.78 -15.83
C LEU A 526 14.77 4.72 -16.43
N GLY A 527 13.78 5.14 -17.23
CA GLY A 527 12.85 4.24 -17.91
C GLY A 527 13.46 3.47 -19.10
N ARG A 528 14.61 3.90 -19.66
CA ARG A 528 15.23 3.23 -20.81
C ARG A 528 15.60 1.78 -20.46
N GLY A 529 15.13 0.84 -21.28
CA GLY A 529 15.40 -0.59 -21.10
C GLY A 529 14.52 -1.28 -20.07
N LYS A 530 13.65 -0.53 -19.36
CA LYS A 530 12.69 -1.06 -18.38
C LYS A 530 11.24 -0.87 -18.84
N LEU A 531 10.96 0.25 -19.49
CA LEU A 531 9.66 0.63 -20.01
C LEU A 531 9.66 0.64 -21.54
N GLY A 532 8.48 0.44 -22.13
CA GLY A 532 8.24 0.54 -23.56
C GLY A 532 8.53 1.94 -24.11
N LYS A 533 8.72 2.06 -25.43
CA LYS A 533 8.98 3.37 -26.07
C LYS A 533 7.81 4.34 -25.86
N ASN A 534 6.58 3.83 -25.87
CA ASN A 534 5.34 4.60 -25.71
C ASN A 534 5.02 4.91 -24.24
N GLU A 535 5.67 4.23 -23.30
CA GLU A 535 5.58 4.49 -21.87
C GLU A 535 6.55 5.60 -21.42
N ARG A 536 7.25 6.26 -22.35
CA ARG A 536 8.14 7.39 -22.03
C ARG A 536 7.33 8.67 -21.90
N LEU A 537 7.61 9.42 -20.84
CA LEU A 537 6.92 10.67 -20.54
C LEU A 537 7.17 11.72 -21.63
N ALA A 538 6.12 12.42 -22.03
CA ALA A 538 6.17 13.57 -22.93
C ALA A 538 6.50 14.87 -22.19
N ALA A 539 6.00 15.02 -20.97
CA ALA A 539 6.18 16.18 -20.11
C ALA A 539 5.99 15.81 -18.63
N VAL A 540 6.51 16.68 -17.75
CA VAL A 540 6.26 16.62 -16.32
C VAL A 540 5.86 17.99 -15.79
N THR A 541 5.18 18.01 -14.65
CA THR A 541 5.03 19.20 -13.81
C THR A 541 5.54 18.88 -12.42
N LEU A 542 6.35 19.78 -11.87
CA LEU A 542 7.00 19.61 -10.57
C LEU A 542 6.14 20.22 -9.47
N LEU A 543 5.93 19.48 -8.39
CA LEU A 543 5.20 19.91 -7.20
C LEU A 543 6.21 20.13 -6.07
N PRO A 544 6.28 21.36 -5.49
CA PRO A 544 7.34 21.74 -4.56
C PRO A 544 7.18 21.12 -3.16
N ASN A 545 5.99 20.60 -2.80
CA ASN A 545 5.64 20.12 -1.45
C ASN A 545 5.98 21.10 -0.29
N SER A 546 6.06 22.40 -0.59
CA SER A 546 6.35 23.47 0.37
C SER A 546 5.16 23.83 1.28
N GLY A 547 3.95 23.52 0.85
CA GLY A 547 2.70 23.78 1.56
C GLY A 547 2.39 22.79 2.69
N PRO A 548 1.39 23.09 3.53
CA PRO A 548 0.98 22.21 4.62
C PRO A 548 0.57 20.83 4.09
N PRO A 549 1.01 19.72 4.70
CA PRO A 549 0.74 18.36 4.19
C PRO A 549 -0.72 17.92 4.29
N ILE A 550 -1.55 18.69 5.01
CA ILE A 550 -2.97 18.42 5.26
C ILE A 550 -3.87 19.33 4.40
N ALA A 551 -3.29 20.32 3.71
CA ALA A 551 -4.02 21.17 2.79
C ALA A 551 -4.13 20.49 1.43
N THR A 552 -5.14 20.89 0.65
CA THR A 552 -5.26 20.57 -0.77
C THR A 552 -4.68 21.72 -1.58
N GLY A 553 -3.78 21.43 -2.51
CA GLY A 553 -3.13 22.47 -3.32
C GLY A 553 -1.89 21.97 -4.05
N PHE A 554 -1.43 22.77 -5.01
CA PHE A 554 -0.25 22.48 -5.83
C PHE A 554 1.04 22.30 -5.01
N ASP A 555 1.18 23.11 -3.97
CA ASP A 555 2.31 23.13 -3.07
C ASP A 555 2.22 22.07 -1.97
N SER A 556 1.09 21.38 -1.82
CA SER A 556 0.89 20.41 -0.75
C SER A 556 1.52 19.03 -1.04
N SER A 557 2.00 18.37 0.01
CA SER A 557 2.34 16.94 -0.06
C SER A 557 1.06 16.11 -0.22
N TRP A 558 1.12 15.00 -0.96
CA TRP A 558 0.02 14.05 -1.01
C TRP A 558 0.02 13.15 0.22
N THR A 559 -1.11 13.12 0.92
CA THR A 559 -1.27 12.37 2.16
C THR A 559 -2.63 11.66 2.20
N PRO A 560 -2.82 10.68 3.10
CA PRO A 560 -4.15 10.14 3.33
C PRO A 560 -5.12 11.18 3.91
N GLU A 561 -4.61 12.15 4.67
CA GLU A 561 -5.44 13.16 5.32
C GLU A 561 -6.07 14.17 4.34
N ASN A 562 -5.36 14.54 3.27
CA ASN A 562 -5.92 15.36 2.19
C ASN A 562 -6.50 14.54 1.03
N GLN A 563 -6.73 13.24 1.25
CA GLN A 563 -7.37 12.29 0.33
C GLN A 563 -6.62 12.02 -0.99
N TYR A 564 -5.45 12.62 -1.21
CA TYR A 564 -4.62 12.34 -2.39
C TYR A 564 -3.93 10.97 -2.31
N LEU A 565 -3.75 10.42 -1.10
CA LEU A 565 -3.43 9.01 -0.91
C LEU A 565 -4.60 8.28 -0.24
N THR A 566 -4.71 6.96 -0.48
CA THR A 566 -5.56 6.10 0.33
C THR A 566 -4.91 5.85 1.70
N ALA A 567 -5.67 5.31 2.66
CA ALA A 567 -5.11 4.92 3.97
C ALA A 567 -3.95 3.91 3.88
N SER A 568 -3.90 3.13 2.81
CA SER A 568 -2.81 2.20 2.50
C SER A 568 -1.68 2.85 1.71
N ASN A 569 -1.59 4.19 1.67
CA ASN A 569 -0.59 4.98 0.94
C ASN A 569 -0.52 4.71 -0.57
N LYS A 570 -1.65 4.37 -1.21
CA LYS A 570 -1.76 4.29 -2.67
C LYS A 570 -2.23 5.63 -3.24
N LEU A 571 -1.89 5.94 -4.49
CA LEU A 571 -2.37 7.14 -5.18
C LEU A 571 -3.90 7.09 -5.34
N ASN A 572 -4.60 8.11 -4.87
CA ASN A 572 -6.00 8.32 -5.19
C ASN A 572 -6.10 9.18 -6.46
N ARG A 573 -5.96 8.54 -7.62
CA ARG A 573 -5.86 9.21 -8.93
C ARG A 573 -6.98 10.21 -9.17
N ARG A 574 -8.22 9.83 -8.85
CA ARG A 574 -9.41 10.68 -9.06
C ARG A 574 -9.31 11.96 -8.23
N ALA A 575 -9.08 11.85 -6.92
CA ALA A 575 -8.97 13.01 -6.04
C ALA A 575 -7.82 13.94 -6.46
N ILE A 576 -6.68 13.39 -6.89
CA ILE A 576 -5.55 14.20 -7.38
C ILE A 576 -5.92 14.92 -8.68
N LEU A 577 -6.53 14.23 -9.65
CA LEU A 577 -6.92 14.81 -10.93
C LEU A 577 -7.96 15.92 -10.78
N GLU A 578 -8.96 15.71 -9.91
CA GLU A 578 -9.99 16.72 -9.59
C GLU A 578 -9.39 17.88 -8.79
N GLY A 579 -8.59 17.59 -7.75
CA GLY A 579 -8.03 18.60 -6.86
C GLY A 579 -6.92 19.46 -7.48
N LEU A 580 -6.27 18.99 -8.56
CA LEU A 580 -5.19 19.70 -9.27
C LEU A 580 -5.55 19.96 -10.75
N GLU A 581 -6.85 20.02 -11.09
CA GLU A 581 -7.33 20.15 -12.46
C GLU A 581 -6.69 21.33 -13.22
N THR A 582 -6.49 22.45 -12.53
CA THR A 582 -5.89 23.69 -13.09
C THR A 582 -4.49 23.50 -13.66
N ILE A 583 -3.76 22.49 -13.17
CA ILE A 583 -2.39 22.17 -13.58
C ILE A 583 -2.35 20.91 -14.44
N VAL A 584 -3.21 19.94 -14.14
CA VAL A 584 -3.37 18.71 -14.93
C VAL A 584 -3.80 19.02 -16.35
N ARG A 585 -4.75 19.94 -16.55
CA ARG A 585 -5.30 20.24 -17.88
C ARG A 585 -4.21 20.80 -18.83
N PRO A 586 -3.42 21.83 -18.48
CA PRO A 586 -2.28 22.27 -19.30
C PRO A 586 -1.23 21.18 -19.53
N LEU A 587 -0.93 20.37 -18.52
CA LEU A 587 0.05 19.29 -18.64
C LEU A 587 -0.40 18.24 -19.66
N LYS A 588 -1.68 17.85 -19.67
CA LYS A 588 -2.24 16.91 -20.65
C LYS A 588 -2.18 17.44 -22.08
N LEU A 589 -2.23 18.75 -22.30
CA LEU A 589 -2.05 19.31 -23.65
C LEU A 589 -0.63 19.07 -24.19
N LYS A 590 0.39 19.00 -23.32
CA LYS A 590 1.76 18.63 -23.71
C LYS A 590 1.90 17.14 -24.08
N ALA A 591 0.88 16.33 -23.79
CA ALA A 591 0.83 14.89 -24.05
C ALA A 591 0.42 14.55 -25.49
N VAL A 592 -0.10 15.53 -26.23
CA VAL A 592 -0.51 15.44 -27.63
C VAL A 592 0.58 16.10 -28.47
N ARG A 593 1.10 15.40 -29.48
CA ARG A 593 2.13 15.93 -30.39
C ARG A 593 1.58 16.26 -31.77
#